data_AF-A0A4P7A0P3-F1
#
_entry.id   AF-A0A4P7A0P3-F1
#
_cell.length_a   1.000
_cell.length_b   1.000
_cell.length_c   1.000
_cell.angle_alpha   90.00
_cell.angle_beta   90.00
_cell.angle_gamma   90.00
#
_symmetry.space_group_name_H-M   'P 1'
#
loop_
_entity.id
_entity.type
_entity.pdbx_description
1 polymer ?
#
loop_
_entity_poly.entity_id
_entity_poly.type
_entity_poly.pdbx_seq_one_letter_code
_entity_poly.pdbx_strand_id
1 'polypeptide(L)'
;MKIKRIFLFFIGLCLFAISIPSSGIMLMEVIYRAEMVNKYNITELNGMFEGAPASYEFTGNIISTTHELKDEPPYLNDWDDLVYPADISIAVNGDIIEVLERYPVKLERDGLKQKGLNQYTHYLSYWLIENQKSGENFFAVTLQLNGADTKQIKDGIMDGFIPPDEIEYELLTVQEDGTVEKDFFTYQDKSKLQTQLITPLFAGPAGYYTDTLTGYPSAIFPLIYPWLTTLIGIILMLVYFPNKVVFNRRKPKSIN
;
A
#
# COMPACT_ATOMS: atom_id res chain seq x y z
N MET A 1 27.40 -25.75 34.16
CA MET A 1 26.86 -26.08 32.81
C MET A 1 25.34 -25.96 32.69
N LYS A 2 24.53 -26.41 33.68
CA LYS A 2 23.05 -26.32 33.62
C LYS A 2 22.51 -24.88 33.58
N ILE A 3 23.04 -23.97 34.39
CA ILE A 3 22.61 -22.55 34.45
C ILE A 3 22.79 -21.86 33.09
N LYS A 4 23.92 -22.09 32.40
CA LYS A 4 24.16 -21.54 31.05
C LYS A 4 23.15 -22.04 30.01
N ARG A 5 22.75 -23.32 30.05
CA ARG A 5 21.73 -23.86 29.12
C ARG A 5 20.35 -23.27 29.37
N ILE A 6 19.95 -23.17 30.65
CA ILE A 6 18.69 -22.54 31.04
C ILE A 6 18.67 -21.07 30.60
N PHE A 7 19.76 -20.34 30.83
CA PHE A 7 19.91 -18.96 30.39
C PHE A 7 19.78 -18.79 28.87
N LEU A 8 20.49 -19.62 28.08
CA LEU A 8 20.40 -19.57 26.61
C LEU A 8 19.01 -19.97 26.09
N PHE A 9 18.33 -20.91 26.75
CA PHE A 9 16.93 -21.21 26.45
C PHE A 9 16.03 -20.00 26.67
N PHE A 10 16.19 -19.29 27.79
CA PHE A 10 15.43 -18.07 28.06
C PHE A 10 15.75 -16.94 27.08
N ILE A 11 17.00 -16.78 26.65
CA ILE A 11 17.34 -15.85 25.56
C ILE A 11 16.57 -16.23 24.29
N GLY A 12 16.57 -17.51 23.91
CA GLY A 12 15.82 -17.98 22.74
C GLY A 12 14.33 -17.70 22.85
N LEU A 13 13.74 -17.95 24.03
CA LEU A 13 12.35 -17.66 24.32
C LEU A 13 12.04 -16.16 24.20
N CYS A 14 12.89 -15.29 24.76
CA CYS A 14 12.72 -13.84 24.65
C CYS A 14 12.81 -13.36 23.20
N LEU A 15 13.82 -13.82 22.44
CA LEU A 15 13.98 -13.46 21.02
C LEU A 15 12.76 -13.88 20.21
N PHE A 16 12.29 -15.13 20.40
CA PHE A 16 11.09 -15.63 19.74
C PHE A 16 9.84 -14.85 20.12
N ALA A 17 9.61 -14.62 21.42
CA ALA A 17 8.42 -13.92 21.91
C ALA A 17 8.33 -12.48 21.41
N ILE A 18 9.48 -11.78 21.28
CA ILE A 18 9.53 -10.41 20.79
C ILE A 18 9.33 -10.36 19.27
N SER A 19 9.89 -11.32 18.52
CA SER A 19 9.90 -11.27 17.05
C SER A 19 8.68 -11.92 16.39
N ILE A 20 8.03 -12.90 17.03
CA ILE A 20 6.94 -13.65 16.40
C ILE A 20 5.73 -12.79 15.98
N PRO A 21 5.29 -11.73 16.72
CA PRO A 21 4.16 -10.93 16.28
C PRO A 21 4.44 -10.23 14.95
N SER A 22 5.63 -9.61 14.82
CA SER A 22 6.06 -8.95 13.59
C SER A 22 6.26 -9.95 12.45
N SER A 23 6.93 -11.08 12.70
CA SER A 23 7.10 -12.14 11.69
C SER A 23 5.78 -12.70 11.18
N GLY A 24 4.79 -12.88 12.07
CA GLY A 24 3.48 -13.37 11.70
C GLY A 24 2.75 -12.42 10.75
N ILE A 25 2.68 -11.13 11.08
CA ILE A 25 2.00 -10.13 10.25
C ILE A 25 2.72 -9.97 8.90
N MET A 26 4.05 -9.96 8.89
CA MET A 26 4.81 -9.89 7.63
C MET A 26 4.65 -11.15 6.78
N LEU A 27 4.50 -12.33 7.39
CA LEU A 27 4.19 -13.56 6.64
C LEU A 27 2.84 -13.43 5.93
N MET A 28 1.84 -12.91 6.65
CA MET A 28 0.51 -12.69 6.09
C MET A 28 0.54 -11.70 4.93
N GLU A 29 1.33 -10.63 5.03
CA GLU A 29 1.54 -9.68 3.94
C GLU A 29 2.23 -10.32 2.71
N VAL A 30 3.23 -11.18 2.91
CA VAL A 30 3.86 -11.95 1.82
C VAL A 30 2.87 -12.89 1.15
N ILE A 31 2.07 -13.62 1.95
CA ILE A 31 1.04 -14.53 1.44
C ILE A 31 -0.01 -13.74 0.64
N TYR A 32 -0.45 -12.60 1.16
CA TYR A 32 -1.37 -11.70 0.48
C TYR A 32 -0.85 -11.27 -0.89
N ARG A 33 0.41 -10.80 -0.98
CA ARG A 33 1.02 -10.40 -2.27
C ARG A 33 1.07 -11.56 -3.25
N ALA A 34 1.44 -12.75 -2.78
CA ALA A 34 1.45 -13.95 -3.61
C ALA A 34 0.03 -14.32 -4.08
N GLU A 35 -0.98 -14.19 -3.22
CA GLU A 35 -2.38 -14.38 -3.59
C GLU A 35 -2.82 -13.38 -4.67
N MET A 36 -2.44 -12.10 -4.54
CA MET A 36 -2.80 -11.07 -5.51
C MET A 36 -2.19 -11.32 -6.89
N VAL A 37 -0.88 -11.58 -6.97
CA VAL A 37 -0.19 -11.86 -8.24
C VAL A 37 -0.72 -13.12 -8.93
N ASN A 38 -1.17 -14.11 -8.15
CA ASN A 38 -1.78 -15.33 -8.68
C ASN A 38 -3.25 -15.16 -9.09
N LYS A 39 -3.93 -14.12 -8.59
CA LYS A 39 -5.36 -13.90 -8.86
C LYS A 39 -5.58 -12.85 -9.93
N TYR A 40 -4.75 -11.81 -9.96
CA TYR A 40 -4.90 -10.70 -10.88
C TYR A 40 -3.60 -10.37 -11.60
N ASN A 41 -3.75 -9.95 -12.85
CA ASN A 41 -2.75 -9.19 -13.56
C ASN A 41 -3.18 -7.71 -13.51
N ILE A 42 -2.41 -6.88 -12.81
CA ILE A 42 -2.73 -5.47 -12.52
C ILE A 42 -1.68 -4.62 -13.23
N THR A 43 -2.14 -3.68 -14.06
CA THR A 43 -1.28 -2.77 -14.80
C THR A 43 -1.65 -1.33 -14.50
N GLU A 44 -0.74 -0.56 -13.89
CA GLU A 44 -0.91 0.88 -13.68
C GLU A 44 -0.62 1.65 -14.96
N LEU A 45 -1.58 2.44 -15.45
CA LEU A 45 -1.40 3.20 -16.68
C LEU A 45 -0.59 4.49 -16.46
N ASN A 46 -0.67 5.09 -15.27
CA ASN A 46 0.07 6.31 -14.92
C ASN A 46 1.60 6.09 -15.02
N GLY A 47 2.10 4.94 -14.58
CA GLY A 47 3.53 4.63 -14.55
C GLY A 47 4.14 4.20 -15.87
N MET A 48 3.34 3.94 -16.91
CA MET A 48 3.85 3.32 -18.15
C MET A 48 4.50 4.29 -19.14
N PHE A 49 4.27 5.61 -19.06
CA PHE A 49 4.87 6.60 -19.96
C PHE A 49 5.03 7.98 -19.31
N GLU A 50 6.08 8.73 -19.68
CA GLU A 50 6.04 10.20 -19.60
C GLU A 50 4.87 10.68 -20.48
N GLY A 51 3.73 10.99 -19.85
CA GLY A 51 2.55 11.47 -20.56
C GLY A 51 1.51 10.42 -20.94
N ALA A 52 1.26 9.42 -20.09
CA ALA A 52 0.11 8.52 -20.25
C ALA A 52 -1.18 9.33 -20.51
N PRO A 53 -1.99 8.99 -21.53
CA PRO A 53 -3.09 9.84 -21.96
C PRO A 53 -4.15 9.92 -20.86
N ALA A 54 -4.67 11.12 -20.61
CA ALA A 54 -5.79 11.30 -19.67
C ALA A 54 -7.11 10.73 -20.20
N SER A 55 -7.13 10.24 -21.45
CA SER A 55 -8.24 9.52 -22.05
C SER A 55 -7.76 8.13 -22.50
N TYR A 56 -8.51 7.10 -22.13
CA TYR A 56 -8.18 5.71 -22.42
C TYR A 56 -9.41 4.98 -22.98
N GLU A 57 -9.20 4.18 -24.02
CA GLU A 57 -10.22 3.32 -24.60
C GLU A 57 -10.11 1.91 -24.01
N PHE A 58 -11.09 1.51 -23.20
CA PHE A 58 -11.21 0.18 -22.63
C PHE A 58 -12.43 -0.51 -23.24
N THR A 59 -12.22 -1.56 -24.04
CA THR A 59 -13.29 -2.37 -24.65
C THR A 59 -14.39 -1.56 -25.38
N GLY A 60 -14.02 -0.42 -25.98
CA GLY A 60 -14.93 0.49 -26.67
C GLY A 60 -15.55 1.58 -25.78
N ASN A 61 -15.29 1.54 -24.47
CA ASN A 61 -15.63 2.59 -23.53
C ASN A 61 -14.49 3.61 -23.42
N ILE A 62 -14.82 4.89 -23.44
CA ILE A 62 -13.83 5.97 -23.30
C ILE A 62 -13.87 6.49 -21.86
N ILE A 63 -12.79 6.29 -21.11
CA ILE A 63 -12.61 6.84 -19.77
C ILE A 63 -11.70 8.06 -19.89
N SER A 64 -12.13 9.23 -19.42
CA SER A 64 -11.37 10.46 -19.55
C SER A 64 -11.34 11.30 -18.29
N THR A 65 -10.17 11.87 -17.98
CA THR A 65 -9.97 12.88 -16.93
C THR A 65 -9.68 14.23 -17.55
N THR A 66 -10.45 15.24 -17.17
CA THR A 66 -10.24 16.64 -17.55
C THR A 66 -10.20 17.53 -16.31
N HIS A 67 -9.78 18.78 -16.45
CA HIS A 67 -9.82 19.73 -15.34
C HIS A 67 -10.19 21.15 -15.79
N GLU A 68 -10.80 21.90 -14.87
CA GLU A 68 -11.07 23.33 -15.00
C GLU A 68 -10.33 24.09 -13.90
N LEU A 69 -9.43 25.00 -14.29
CA LEU A 69 -8.64 25.79 -13.35
C LEU A 69 -9.53 26.74 -12.54
N LYS A 70 -9.24 26.85 -11.24
CA LYS A 70 -9.83 27.88 -10.37
C LYS A 70 -9.07 29.20 -10.49
N ASP A 71 -9.78 30.28 -10.19
CA ASP A 71 -9.19 31.62 -10.06
C ASP A 71 -8.49 31.78 -8.70
N GLU A 72 -7.50 30.92 -8.46
CA GLU A 72 -6.67 30.88 -7.25
C GLU A 72 -5.18 30.86 -7.67
N PRO A 73 -4.28 31.54 -6.94
CA PRO A 73 -2.87 31.54 -7.29
C PRO A 73 -2.26 30.13 -7.15
N PRO A 74 -1.27 29.77 -7.98
CA PRO A 74 -0.55 28.51 -7.82
C PRO A 74 0.31 28.51 -6.56
N TYR A 75 0.64 27.32 -6.07
CA TYR A 75 1.41 27.09 -4.86
C TYR A 75 2.32 25.88 -5.02
N LEU A 76 3.26 25.72 -4.08
CA LEU A 76 4.10 24.53 -3.98
C LEU A 76 3.43 23.51 -3.06
N ASN A 77 3.30 22.27 -3.54
CA ASN A 77 2.82 21.17 -2.72
C ASN A 77 3.93 20.59 -1.82
N ASP A 78 3.64 19.49 -1.12
CA ASP A 78 4.60 18.77 -0.26
C ASP A 78 5.78 18.12 -1.02
N TRP A 79 5.69 18.01 -2.35
CA TRP A 79 6.71 17.48 -3.24
C TRP A 79 7.52 18.57 -3.96
N ASP A 80 7.39 19.83 -3.53
CA ASP A 80 7.99 21.01 -4.17
C ASP A 80 7.53 21.20 -5.64
N ASP A 81 6.40 20.62 -6.03
CA ASP A 81 5.79 20.82 -7.34
C ASP A 81 4.94 22.09 -7.37
N LEU A 82 5.08 22.88 -8.44
CA LEU A 82 4.14 23.97 -8.73
C LEU A 82 2.81 23.39 -9.22
N VAL A 83 1.74 23.66 -8.47
CA VAL A 83 0.40 23.14 -8.74
C VAL A 83 -0.62 24.26 -8.81
N TYR A 84 -1.70 24.01 -9.55
CA TYR A 84 -2.79 24.94 -9.80
C TYR A 84 -4.09 24.32 -9.27
N PRO A 85 -4.84 25.00 -8.39
CA PRO A 85 -6.15 24.52 -7.97
C PRO A 85 -7.09 24.36 -9.17
N ALA A 86 -7.75 23.21 -9.28
CA ALA A 86 -8.67 22.90 -10.36
C ALA A 86 -9.78 21.95 -9.90
N ASP A 87 -10.94 21.98 -10.57
CA ASP A 87 -11.90 20.88 -10.46
C ASP A 87 -11.54 19.82 -11.49
N ILE A 88 -11.37 18.58 -11.05
CA ILE A 88 -11.03 17.46 -11.91
C ILE A 88 -12.29 16.64 -12.16
N SER A 89 -12.65 16.44 -13.42
CA SER A 89 -13.81 15.65 -13.81
C SER A 89 -13.36 14.33 -14.42
N ILE A 90 -13.97 13.24 -13.95
CA ILE A 90 -13.83 11.90 -14.53
C ILE A 90 -15.11 11.59 -15.29
N ALA A 91 -14.98 11.18 -16.54
CA ALA A 91 -16.09 10.84 -17.41
C ALA A 91 -15.92 9.46 -18.05
N VAL A 92 -17.03 8.76 -18.25
CA VAL A 92 -17.11 7.51 -19.00
C VAL A 92 -18.09 7.73 -20.15
N ASN A 93 -17.63 7.49 -21.38
CA ASN A 93 -18.41 7.71 -22.61
C ASN A 93 -18.99 9.14 -22.75
N GLY A 94 -18.31 10.12 -22.14
CA GLY A 94 -18.70 11.53 -22.14
C GLY A 94 -19.61 11.95 -20.98
N ASP A 95 -20.16 11.01 -20.23
CA ASP A 95 -20.95 11.31 -19.02
C ASP A 95 -20.01 11.50 -17.82
N ILE A 96 -20.10 12.66 -17.17
CA ILE A 96 -19.32 12.94 -15.97
C ILE A 96 -19.85 12.08 -14.83
N ILE A 97 -18.99 11.21 -14.32
CA ILE A 97 -19.33 10.28 -13.24
C ILE A 97 -18.80 10.76 -11.89
N GLU A 98 -17.74 11.56 -11.85
CA GLU A 98 -17.16 12.07 -10.61
C GLU A 98 -16.46 13.44 -10.81
N VAL A 99 -16.48 14.27 -9.77
CA VAL A 99 -15.82 15.57 -9.74
C VAL A 99 -15.07 15.75 -8.43
N LEU A 100 -13.74 15.91 -8.52
CA LEU A 100 -12.88 16.27 -7.40
C LEU A 100 -12.69 17.79 -7.37
N GLU A 101 -13.27 18.44 -6.36
CA GLU A 101 -13.26 19.91 -6.26
C GLU A 101 -11.95 20.45 -5.68
N ARG A 102 -11.38 21.47 -6.32
CA ARG A 102 -10.18 22.21 -5.85
C ARG A 102 -8.94 21.34 -5.61
N TYR A 103 -8.66 20.40 -6.49
CA TYR A 103 -7.47 19.54 -6.44
C TYR A 103 -6.24 20.19 -7.12
N PRO A 104 -5.02 19.88 -6.66
CA PRO A 104 -3.78 20.43 -7.21
C PRO A 104 -3.37 19.79 -8.54
N VAL A 105 -3.51 20.50 -9.65
CA VAL A 105 -3.11 20.00 -10.98
C VAL A 105 -1.76 20.56 -11.41
N LYS A 106 -0.87 19.70 -11.93
CA LYS A 106 0.37 20.12 -12.59
C LYS A 106 0.09 20.53 -14.04
N LEU A 107 0.62 21.67 -14.48
CA LEU A 107 0.41 22.16 -15.85
C LEU A 107 1.61 21.91 -16.76
N GLU A 108 1.31 21.78 -18.05
CA GLU A 108 2.31 21.66 -19.13
C GLU A 108 2.99 23.01 -19.44
N ARG A 109 3.51 23.69 -18.41
CA ARG A 109 4.16 25.01 -18.55
C ARG A 109 5.50 25.13 -17.81
N ASP A 110 5.81 24.22 -16.89
CA ASP A 110 6.93 24.37 -15.94
C ASP A 110 8.24 23.68 -16.36
N GLY A 111 8.52 23.58 -17.66
CA GLY A 111 9.77 22.99 -18.19
C GLY A 111 9.91 21.48 -18.01
N LEU A 112 9.02 20.86 -17.22
CA LEU A 112 8.83 19.42 -17.08
C LEU A 112 7.57 19.03 -17.87
N LYS A 113 7.68 18.05 -18.78
CA LYS A 113 6.56 17.61 -19.64
C LYS A 113 5.55 16.76 -18.85
N GLN A 114 4.82 17.37 -17.91
CA GLN A 114 3.70 16.69 -17.26
C GLN A 114 2.47 16.80 -18.16
N LYS A 115 2.18 15.72 -18.90
CA LYS A 115 1.02 15.58 -19.78
C LYS A 115 0.11 14.47 -19.28
N GLY A 116 -1.18 14.56 -19.61
CA GLY A 116 -2.14 13.49 -19.39
C GLY A 116 -2.28 13.14 -17.91
N LEU A 117 -2.23 11.86 -17.56
CA LEU A 117 -2.46 11.40 -16.18
C LEU A 117 -1.42 11.89 -15.18
N ASN A 118 -0.21 12.23 -15.64
CA ASN A 118 0.84 12.71 -14.74
C ASN A 118 0.53 14.11 -14.15
N GLN A 119 -0.44 14.81 -14.72
CA GLN A 119 -0.96 16.06 -14.17
C GLN A 119 -1.71 15.86 -12.85
N TYR A 120 -2.14 14.63 -12.59
CA TYR A 120 -2.96 14.20 -11.45
C TYR A 120 -2.24 13.20 -10.53
N THR A 121 -0.92 13.09 -10.67
CA THR A 121 -0.10 12.16 -9.90
C THR A 121 -0.36 12.30 -8.40
N HIS A 122 -0.31 11.18 -7.67
CA HIS A 122 -0.51 11.00 -6.22
C HIS A 122 -1.96 10.77 -5.77
N TYR A 123 -2.96 11.37 -6.40
CA TYR A 123 -4.36 11.27 -5.93
C TYR A 123 -5.31 10.68 -6.98
N LEU A 124 -4.85 10.42 -8.20
CA LEU A 124 -5.62 9.75 -9.25
C LEU A 124 -4.75 8.75 -10.01
N SER A 125 -5.22 7.51 -10.14
CA SER A 125 -4.55 6.48 -10.93
C SER A 125 -5.51 5.61 -11.73
N TYR A 126 -5.09 5.28 -12.94
CA TYR A 126 -5.78 4.39 -13.88
C TYR A 126 -5.14 3.00 -13.87
N TRP A 127 -5.98 1.98 -13.90
CA TRP A 127 -5.57 0.59 -13.79
C TRP A 127 -6.32 -0.28 -14.78
N LEU A 128 -5.59 -1.22 -15.39
CA LEU A 128 -6.17 -2.37 -16.08
C LEU A 128 -6.02 -3.59 -15.18
N ILE A 129 -7.14 -4.28 -14.94
CA ILE A 129 -7.16 -5.47 -14.11
C ILE A 129 -7.76 -6.63 -14.90
N GLU A 130 -7.02 -7.72 -14.96
CA GLU A 130 -7.49 -9.02 -15.46
C GLU A 130 -7.53 -10.00 -14.28
N ASN A 131 -8.68 -10.61 -14.04
CA ASN A 131 -8.79 -11.73 -13.11
C ASN A 131 -8.34 -13.01 -13.81
N GLN A 132 -7.16 -13.51 -13.46
CA GLN A 132 -6.53 -14.67 -14.12
C GLN A 132 -7.35 -15.96 -14.00
N LYS A 133 -8.26 -16.06 -13.03
CA LYS A 133 -9.09 -17.26 -12.84
C LYS A 133 -10.38 -17.23 -13.63
N SER A 134 -11.07 -16.09 -13.70
CA SER A 134 -12.34 -15.95 -14.43
C SER A 134 -12.13 -15.49 -15.89
N GLY A 135 -11.00 -14.85 -16.19
CA GLY A 135 -10.75 -14.17 -17.46
C GLY A 135 -11.47 -12.83 -17.61
N GLU A 136 -12.15 -12.37 -16.55
CA GLU A 136 -12.85 -11.09 -16.55
C GLU A 136 -11.86 -9.93 -16.48
N ASN A 137 -12.08 -8.92 -17.31
CA ASN A 137 -11.32 -7.69 -17.30
C ASN A 137 -12.19 -6.54 -16.84
N PHE A 138 -11.59 -5.60 -16.11
CA PHE A 138 -12.22 -4.34 -15.80
C PHE A 138 -11.17 -3.24 -15.73
N PHE A 139 -11.63 -2.03 -15.96
CA PHE A 139 -10.84 -0.82 -15.79
C PHE A 139 -11.14 -0.22 -14.43
N ALA A 140 -10.13 0.28 -13.73
CA ALA A 140 -10.34 0.96 -12.47
C ALA A 140 -9.69 2.33 -12.43
N VAL A 141 -10.40 3.29 -11.84
CA VAL A 141 -9.86 4.59 -11.44
C VAL A 141 -9.86 4.65 -9.92
N THR A 142 -8.69 4.82 -9.31
CA THR A 142 -8.60 5.06 -7.87
C THR A 142 -8.41 6.55 -7.62
N LEU A 143 -9.27 7.11 -6.78
CA LEU A 143 -9.27 8.51 -6.41
C LEU A 143 -9.01 8.63 -4.90
N GLN A 144 -8.13 9.53 -4.51
CA GLN A 144 -7.97 9.95 -3.12
C GLN A 144 -8.89 11.17 -2.87
N LEU A 145 -9.83 11.05 -1.93
CA LEU A 145 -10.92 12.02 -1.71
C LEU A 145 -10.56 13.17 -0.75
N ASN A 146 -9.48 13.03 0.00
CA ASN A 146 -9.02 14.02 0.96
C ASN A 146 -7.48 14.04 1.04
N GLY A 147 -6.90 15.11 1.61
CA GLY A 147 -5.46 15.18 1.84
C GLY A 147 -4.59 15.32 0.58
N ALA A 148 -5.21 15.65 -0.56
CA ALA A 148 -4.50 15.95 -1.80
C ALA A 148 -4.01 17.41 -1.85
N ASP A 149 -4.75 18.37 -1.26
CA ASP A 149 -4.40 19.80 -1.22
C ASP A 149 -3.35 20.12 -0.14
N THR A 150 -2.15 19.58 -0.30
CA THR A 150 -1.02 19.84 0.60
C THR A 150 -0.32 21.14 0.23
N LYS A 151 -0.05 22.02 1.19
CA LYS A 151 0.69 23.29 0.94
C LYS A 151 1.92 23.37 1.82
N GLN A 152 3.05 23.67 1.20
CA GLN A 152 4.29 23.91 1.95
C GLN A 152 4.18 25.22 2.75
N ILE A 153 4.31 25.16 4.07
CA ILE A 153 4.42 26.36 4.94
C ILE A 153 5.87 26.52 5.41
N LYS A 154 6.34 27.76 5.52
CA LYS A 154 7.71 28.14 5.93
C LYS A 154 8.19 27.57 7.27
N ASP A 155 7.29 27.12 8.15
CA ASP A 155 7.61 26.65 9.50
C ASP A 155 7.60 25.11 9.64
N GLY A 156 7.55 24.38 8.52
CA GLY A 156 7.71 22.92 8.47
C GLY A 156 6.45 22.11 8.77
N ILE A 157 5.31 22.77 9.04
CA ILE A 157 3.99 22.14 9.09
C ILE A 157 3.37 22.28 7.71
N MET A 158 3.01 21.17 7.06
CA MET A 158 2.31 21.20 5.78
C MET A 158 0.82 21.46 6.03
N ASP A 159 0.24 22.45 5.36
CA ASP A 159 -1.21 22.64 5.35
C ASP A 159 -1.86 21.49 4.58
N GLY A 160 -3.06 21.07 4.96
CA GLY A 160 -3.80 20.00 4.27
C GLY A 160 -3.23 18.59 4.41
N PHE A 161 -2.14 18.40 5.18
CA PHE A 161 -1.63 17.06 5.48
C PHE A 161 -2.66 16.26 6.30
N ILE A 162 -2.96 15.05 5.83
CA ILE A 162 -3.82 14.09 6.51
C ILE A 162 -3.00 12.83 6.79
N PRO A 163 -3.03 12.29 8.03
CA PRO A 163 -2.42 11.00 8.34
C PRO A 163 -2.92 9.88 7.41
N PRO A 164 -2.07 8.92 6.99
CA PRO A 164 -2.47 7.87 6.06
C PRO A 164 -3.72 7.07 6.46
N ASP A 165 -3.94 6.88 7.76
CA ASP A 165 -5.09 6.18 8.33
C ASP A 165 -6.41 6.94 8.24
N GLU A 166 -6.36 8.26 8.00
CA GLU A 166 -7.51 9.14 7.78
C GLU A 166 -7.79 9.40 6.29
N ILE A 167 -6.97 8.84 5.38
CA ILE A 167 -7.17 9.00 3.94
C ILE A 167 -8.37 8.17 3.48
N GLU A 168 -9.25 8.84 2.75
CA GLU A 168 -10.44 8.30 2.11
C GLU A 168 -10.21 8.15 0.62
N TYR A 169 -10.74 7.07 0.06
CA TYR A 169 -10.60 6.72 -1.34
C TYR A 169 -11.93 6.34 -1.97
N GLU A 170 -12.02 6.54 -3.28
CA GLU A 170 -13.08 6.00 -4.13
C GLU A 170 -12.45 5.15 -5.23
N LEU A 171 -13.01 3.97 -5.45
CA LEU A 171 -12.69 3.11 -6.58
C LEU A 171 -13.85 3.15 -7.57
N LEU A 172 -13.59 3.66 -8.77
CA LEU A 172 -14.50 3.59 -9.89
C LEU A 172 -14.13 2.38 -10.74
N THR A 173 -15.01 1.39 -10.81
CA THR A 173 -14.81 0.18 -11.63
C THR A 173 -15.67 0.26 -12.88
N VAL A 174 -15.04 0.27 -14.05
CA VAL A 174 -15.71 0.26 -15.35
C VAL A 174 -15.64 -1.14 -15.95
N GLN A 175 -16.81 -1.76 -16.10
CA GLN A 175 -16.97 -3.08 -16.71
C GLN A 175 -16.87 -3.00 -18.24
N GLU A 176 -16.71 -4.15 -18.92
CA GLU A 176 -16.62 -4.20 -20.39
C GLU A 176 -17.87 -3.66 -21.10
N ASP A 177 -19.03 -3.74 -20.46
CA ASP A 177 -20.29 -3.21 -20.98
C ASP A 177 -20.49 -1.70 -20.75
N GLY A 178 -19.52 -1.04 -20.09
CA GLY A 178 -19.56 0.38 -19.75
C GLY A 178 -20.27 0.69 -18.43
N THR A 179 -20.76 -0.31 -17.70
CA THR A 179 -21.32 -0.11 -16.35
C THR A 179 -20.23 0.38 -15.41
N VAL A 180 -20.55 1.39 -14.61
CA VAL A 180 -19.65 1.96 -13.61
C VAL A 180 -20.15 1.64 -12.20
N GLU A 181 -19.32 0.99 -11.41
CA GLU A 181 -19.54 0.75 -9.99
C GLU A 181 -18.61 1.66 -9.17
N LYS A 182 -19.11 2.16 -8.04
CA LYS A 182 -18.37 3.03 -7.13
C LYS A 182 -18.27 2.40 -5.76
N ASP A 183 -17.05 2.26 -5.27
CA ASP A 183 -16.79 1.75 -3.93
C ASP A 183 -15.96 2.74 -3.12
N PHE A 184 -16.50 3.19 -2.00
CA PHE A 184 -15.80 4.02 -1.03
C PHE A 184 -15.06 3.15 -0.03
N PHE A 185 -13.81 3.52 0.28
CA PHE A 185 -13.01 2.81 1.27
C PHE A 185 -12.03 3.74 1.98
N THR A 186 -11.51 3.31 3.12
CA THR A 186 -10.46 4.01 3.86
C THR A 186 -9.18 3.19 3.86
N TYR A 187 -8.07 3.79 4.25
CA TYR A 187 -6.83 3.03 4.41
C TYR A 187 -6.94 1.84 5.38
N GLN A 188 -7.79 1.97 6.41
CA GLN A 188 -8.01 0.91 7.40
C GLN A 188 -9.02 -0.14 6.93
N ASP A 189 -10.02 0.28 6.16
CA ASP A 189 -11.10 -0.58 5.66
C ASP A 189 -11.01 -0.77 4.14
N LYS A 190 -9.85 -1.22 3.68
CA LYS A 190 -9.58 -1.55 2.28
C LYS A 190 -9.65 -3.05 2.07
N SER A 191 -10.10 -3.50 0.91
CA SER A 191 -9.97 -4.88 0.46
C SER A 191 -8.54 -5.18 0.00
N LYS A 192 -8.24 -6.47 -0.18
CA LYS A 192 -6.96 -6.94 -0.75
C LYS A 192 -6.69 -6.35 -2.14
N LEU A 193 -7.72 -6.25 -2.99
CA LEU A 193 -7.55 -5.67 -4.33
C LEU A 193 -7.36 -4.15 -4.23
N GLN A 194 -8.22 -3.44 -3.50
CA GLN A 194 -8.10 -1.99 -3.31
C GLN A 194 -6.71 -1.59 -2.80
N THR A 195 -6.12 -2.39 -1.91
CA THR A 195 -4.75 -2.14 -1.43
C THR A 195 -3.70 -2.09 -2.55
N GLN A 196 -3.85 -2.88 -3.62
CA GLN A 196 -2.94 -2.86 -4.78
C GLN A 196 -3.16 -1.65 -5.68
N LEU A 197 -4.33 -1.01 -5.61
CA LEU A 197 -4.74 0.09 -6.48
C LEU A 197 -4.51 1.46 -5.84
N ILE A 198 -4.10 1.51 -4.56
CA ILE A 198 -3.64 2.75 -3.91
C ILE A 198 -2.27 3.12 -4.47
N THR A 199 -2.17 4.31 -5.07
CA THR A 199 -0.90 4.87 -5.56
C THR A 199 0.11 4.97 -4.40
N PRO A 200 1.39 4.62 -4.61
CA PRO A 200 2.38 4.68 -3.55
C PRO A 200 2.47 6.06 -2.90
N LEU A 201 2.39 6.09 -1.57
CA LEU A 201 2.67 7.28 -0.77
C LEU A 201 4.20 7.47 -0.65
N PHE A 202 4.64 8.58 -0.05
CA PHE A 202 6.06 8.86 0.20
C PHE A 202 6.79 7.69 0.92
N ALA A 203 6.07 6.92 1.74
CA ALA A 203 6.60 5.77 2.47
C ALA A 203 6.66 4.45 1.68
N GLY A 204 6.21 4.43 0.42
CA GLY A 204 6.12 3.25 -0.42
C GLY A 204 4.67 2.77 -0.67
N PRO A 205 4.49 1.63 -1.36
CA PRO A 205 3.17 1.08 -1.63
C PRO A 205 2.43 0.66 -0.36
N ALA A 206 1.10 0.73 -0.39
CA ALA A 206 0.25 0.35 0.74
C ALA A 206 0.32 -1.16 1.04
N GLY A 207 0.39 -1.50 2.32
CA GLY A 207 0.27 -2.87 2.83
C GLY A 207 -1.16 -3.20 3.24
N TYR A 208 -1.54 -4.47 3.13
CA TYR A 208 -2.87 -4.91 3.57
C TYR A 208 -2.87 -5.23 5.06
N TYR A 209 -1.89 -6.02 5.51
CA TYR A 209 -1.71 -6.33 6.92
C TYR A 209 -0.65 -5.44 7.58
N THR A 210 0.36 -5.02 6.80
CA THR A 210 1.40 -4.14 7.30
C THR A 210 2.19 -3.45 6.20
N ASP A 211 2.55 -2.21 6.45
CA ASP A 211 3.40 -1.40 5.58
C ASP A 211 4.90 -1.63 5.86
N THR A 212 5.24 -2.46 6.84
CA THR A 212 6.65 -2.57 7.23
C THR A 212 7.51 -3.21 6.12
N LEU A 213 6.91 -4.04 5.25
CA LEU A 213 7.61 -4.62 4.09
C LEU A 213 7.86 -3.61 2.96
N THR A 214 7.17 -2.48 2.94
CA THR A 214 7.24 -1.47 1.87
C THR A 214 7.96 -0.19 2.29
N GLY A 215 8.10 0.03 3.60
CA GLY A 215 8.92 1.10 4.15
C GLY A 215 10.41 0.99 3.82
N TYR A 216 11.15 2.07 4.06
CA TYR A 216 12.57 2.20 3.72
C TYR A 216 13.38 1.01 4.26
N PRO A 217 14.02 0.20 3.39
CA PRO A 217 14.81 -0.93 3.82
C PRO A 217 16.00 -0.42 4.65
N SER A 218 16.15 -0.97 5.85
CA SER A 218 17.35 -0.75 6.67
C SER A 218 18.21 -2.01 6.64
N ALA A 219 19.48 -1.90 7.03
CA ALA A 219 20.33 -3.08 7.15
C ALA A 219 19.78 -4.13 8.16
N ILE A 220 18.87 -3.72 9.06
CA ILE A 220 18.29 -4.55 10.11
C ILE A 220 16.89 -5.06 9.71
N PHE A 221 16.09 -4.26 9.01
CA PHE A 221 14.71 -4.54 8.65
C PHE A 221 14.55 -4.63 7.13
N PRO A 222 13.94 -5.69 6.56
CA PRO A 222 13.20 -6.78 7.22
C PRO A 222 14.03 -8.06 7.47
N LEU A 223 15.28 -8.13 7.02
CA LEU A 223 16.04 -9.39 6.97
C LEU A 223 16.51 -9.89 8.35
N ILE A 224 17.11 -9.02 9.17
CA ILE A 224 17.64 -9.41 10.50
C ILE A 224 16.50 -9.47 11.53
N TYR A 225 15.61 -8.48 11.48
CA TYR A 225 14.38 -8.45 12.25
C TYR A 225 13.19 -8.30 11.30
N PRO A 226 12.14 -9.13 11.44
CA PRO A 226 11.93 -10.12 12.51
C PRO A 226 12.37 -11.56 12.17
N TRP A 227 12.69 -11.88 10.91
CA TRP A 227 12.88 -13.26 10.44
C TRP A 227 14.08 -13.99 11.07
N LEU A 228 15.29 -13.42 10.95
CA LEU A 228 16.49 -14.06 11.50
C LEU A 228 16.44 -14.12 13.03
N THR A 229 15.88 -13.09 13.67
CA THR A 229 15.65 -13.05 15.12
C THR A 229 14.73 -14.19 15.56
N THR A 230 13.62 -14.41 14.85
CA THR A 230 12.70 -15.53 15.11
C THR A 230 13.41 -16.86 14.95
N LEU A 231 14.17 -17.04 13.88
CA LEU A 231 14.91 -18.28 13.58
C LEU A 231 15.95 -18.59 14.65
N ILE A 232 16.76 -17.61 15.06
CA ILE A 232 17.75 -17.77 16.15
C ILE A 232 17.03 -18.12 17.46
N GLY A 233 15.90 -17.48 17.75
CA GLY A 233 15.06 -17.80 18.91
C GLY A 233 14.64 -19.26 18.94
N ILE A 234 14.10 -19.77 17.82
CA ILE A 234 13.71 -21.17 17.66
C ILE A 234 14.89 -22.12 17.85
N ILE A 235 16.03 -21.84 17.20
CA ILE A 235 17.24 -22.69 17.30
C ILE A 235 17.72 -22.78 18.75
N LEU A 236 17.78 -21.65 19.47
CA LEU A 236 18.19 -21.62 20.87
C LEU A 236 17.22 -22.40 21.76
N MET A 237 15.90 -22.25 21.55
CA MET A 237 14.90 -23.00 22.31
C MET A 237 15.04 -24.52 22.10
N LEU A 238 15.23 -24.97 20.86
CA LEU A 238 15.36 -26.40 20.52
C LEU A 238 16.67 -27.01 21.04
N VAL A 239 17.81 -26.35 20.84
CA VAL A 239 19.14 -26.87 21.22
C VAL A 239 19.34 -26.89 22.75
N TYR A 240 18.76 -25.91 23.45
CA TYR A 240 18.94 -25.73 24.89
C TYR A 240 17.73 -26.14 25.73
N PHE A 241 16.73 -26.80 25.12
CA PHE A 241 15.55 -27.29 25.81
C PHE A 241 15.90 -28.13 27.04
N PRO A 242 15.27 -27.90 28.21
CA PRO A 242 15.60 -28.60 29.46
C PRO A 242 15.05 -30.05 29.49
N ASN A 243 15.60 -30.93 28.67
CA ASN A 243 15.18 -32.34 28.51
C ASN A 243 15.24 -33.20 29.79
N LYS A 244 15.90 -32.76 30.88
CA LYS A 244 16.08 -33.57 32.10
C LYS A 244 15.10 -33.31 33.23
N VAL A 245 14.22 -32.30 33.14
CA VAL A 245 13.29 -31.95 34.24
C VAL A 245 11.92 -32.64 34.09
N VAL A 246 11.48 -32.94 32.86
CA VAL A 246 10.12 -33.46 32.61
C VAL A 246 10.03 -35.00 32.62
N PHE A 247 11.13 -35.72 32.32
CA PHE A 247 11.12 -37.19 32.20
C PHE A 247 11.72 -37.97 33.38
N ASN A 248 12.17 -37.32 34.45
CA ASN A 248 12.58 -38.03 35.67
C ASN A 248 11.35 -38.39 36.53
N ARG A 249 10.40 -39.15 35.96
CA ARG A 249 9.43 -39.92 36.74
C ARG A 249 10.21 -41.06 37.43
N ARG A 250 10.47 -40.83 38.72
CA ARG A 250 10.67 -41.79 39.81
C ARG A 250 11.01 -43.22 39.36
N LYS A 251 12.29 -43.62 39.47
CA LYS A 251 12.59 -45.04 39.69
C LYS A 251 11.94 -45.46 41.02
N PRO A 252 11.04 -46.46 41.06
CA PRO A 252 10.58 -46.99 42.34
C PRO A 252 11.80 -47.60 43.06
N LYS A 253 12.00 -47.21 44.33
CA LYS A 253 12.94 -47.91 45.21
C LYS A 253 12.40 -49.34 45.36
N SER A 254 13.17 -50.34 44.94
CA SER A 254 12.95 -51.72 45.37
C SER A 254 13.17 -51.76 46.89
N ILE A 255 12.12 -52.10 47.62
CA ILE A 255 12.18 -52.41 49.05
C ILE A 255 12.66 -53.86 49.13
N ASN A 256 13.77 -54.08 49.84
CA ASN A 256 14.26 -55.40 50.22
C ASN A 256 13.35 -56.07 51.24
#